data_AF-A0A060BK25-F1
#
_entry.id   AF-A0A060BK25-F1
#
_cell.length_a   1.000
_cell.length_b   1.000
_cell.length_c   1.000
_cell.angle_alpha   90.00
_cell.angle_beta   90.00
_cell.angle_gamma   90.00
#
_symmetry.space_group_name_H-M   'P 1'
#
loop_
_entity.id
_entity.type
_entity.pdbx_description
1 polymer ?
#
loop_
_entity_poly.entity_id
_entity_poly.type
_entity_poly.pdbx_seq_one_letter_code
_entity_poly.pdbx_strand_id
1 'polypeptide(L)'
;GYTGWSQAWVLCLAARLRDPDRVAQAIDRLVTSLGSASMLDLHPHPDWPGGMIFQIDGNLGAVAGLLEAVVQSHDDAISLLP
;
A
#
# COMPACT_ATOMS: atom_id res chain seq x y z
N GLY A 1 -6.23 5.99 1.84
CA GLY A 1 -5.06 6.88 1.80
C GLY A 1 -5.23 7.89 0.70
N TYR A 2 -4.49 8.98 0.77
CA TYR A 2 -4.42 10.00 -0.28
C TYR A 2 -3.06 10.00 -0.98
N THR A 3 -1.98 9.77 -0.23
CA THR A 3 -0.60 9.62 -0.70
C THR A 3 -0.17 8.14 -0.72
N GLY A 4 0.95 7.83 -1.37
CA GLY A 4 1.60 6.51 -1.39
C GLY A 4 1.69 5.81 -0.04
N TRP A 5 2.51 6.36 0.87
CA TRP A 5 2.65 5.82 2.24
C TRP A 5 1.32 5.66 2.98
N SER A 6 0.38 6.62 2.84
CA SER A 6 -0.88 6.56 3.58
C SER A 6 -1.82 5.50 3.01
N GLN A 7 -1.72 5.23 1.70
CA GLN A 7 -2.49 4.18 1.05
C GLN A 7 -1.89 2.80 1.37
N ALA A 8 -0.57 2.69 1.41
CA ALA A 8 0.13 1.50 1.86
C ALA A 8 -0.20 1.16 3.33
N TRP A 9 -0.30 2.17 4.20
CA TRP A 9 -0.75 1.95 5.57
C TRP A 9 -2.20 1.46 5.62
N VAL A 10 -3.11 2.05 4.82
CA VAL A 10 -4.48 1.53 4.70
C VAL A 10 -4.50 0.07 4.25
N LEU A 11 -3.61 -0.35 3.35
CA LEU A 11 -3.47 -1.74 2.95
C LEU A 11 -3.08 -2.63 4.16
N CYS A 12 -2.06 -2.26 4.93
CA CYS A 12 -1.67 -3.02 6.14
C CYS A 12 -2.82 -3.12 7.15
N LEU A 13 -3.56 -2.02 7.37
CA LEU A 13 -4.71 -2.03 8.29
C LEU A 13 -5.85 -2.90 7.76
N ALA A 14 -6.18 -2.83 6.48
CA ALA A 14 -7.20 -3.67 5.85
C ALA A 14 -6.84 -5.15 5.94
N ALA A 15 -5.58 -5.50 5.73
CA ALA A 15 -5.07 -6.86 5.90
C ALA A 15 -5.26 -7.36 7.35
N ARG A 16 -4.90 -6.54 8.36
CA ARG A 16 -5.10 -6.88 9.78
C ARG A 16 -6.57 -6.97 10.18
N LEU A 17 -7.43 -6.22 9.53
CA LEU A 17 -8.89 -6.28 9.71
C LEU A 17 -9.54 -7.43 8.92
N ARG A 18 -8.76 -8.16 8.10
CA ARG A 18 -9.24 -9.25 7.24
C ARG A 18 -10.36 -8.80 6.31
N ASP A 19 -10.18 -7.62 5.72
CA ASP A 19 -11.11 -6.99 4.79
C ASP A 19 -10.55 -7.12 3.36
N PRO A 20 -10.87 -8.21 2.62
CA PRO A 20 -10.27 -8.48 1.32
C PRO A 20 -10.68 -7.46 0.24
N ASP A 21 -11.89 -6.90 0.32
CA ASP A 21 -12.36 -5.89 -0.63
C ASP A 21 -11.53 -4.62 -0.50
N ARG A 22 -11.22 -4.23 0.74
CA ARG A 22 -10.43 -3.03 1.03
C ARG A 22 -8.94 -3.24 0.78
N VAL A 23 -8.44 -4.45 0.93
CA VAL A 23 -7.11 -4.86 0.46
C VAL A 23 -7.01 -4.68 -1.05
N ALA A 24 -7.95 -5.25 -1.81
CA ALA A 24 -7.96 -5.16 -3.28
C ALA A 24 -8.05 -3.70 -3.75
N GLN A 25 -8.95 -2.91 -3.17
CA GLN A 25 -9.06 -1.48 -3.47
C GLN A 25 -7.77 -0.71 -3.16
N ALA A 26 -7.09 -1.05 -2.06
CA ALA A 26 -5.87 -0.36 -1.69
C ALA A 26 -4.70 -0.66 -2.63
N ILE A 27 -4.57 -1.92 -3.06
CA ILE A 27 -3.58 -2.34 -4.07
C ILE A 27 -3.86 -1.65 -5.39
N ASP A 28 -5.10 -1.67 -5.87
CA ASP A 28 -5.48 -1.02 -7.13
C ASP A 28 -5.07 0.46 -7.12
N ARG A 29 -5.39 1.18 -6.05
CA ARG A 29 -5.03 2.60 -5.93
C ARG A 29 -3.52 2.86 -5.90
N LEU A 30 -2.75 2.02 -5.21
CA LEU A 30 -1.28 2.12 -5.19
C LEU A 30 -0.69 1.98 -6.58
N VAL A 31 -1.20 1.03 -7.38
CA VAL A 31 -0.68 0.75 -8.72
C VAL A 31 -1.18 1.74 -9.76
N THR A 32 -2.48 2.06 -9.76
CA THR A 32 -3.11 2.83 -10.85
C THR A 32 -3.05 4.34 -10.65
N SER A 33 -3.06 4.81 -9.40
CA SER A 33 -3.20 6.23 -9.09
C SER A 33 -1.94 6.84 -8.49
N LEU A 34 -1.09 6.02 -7.86
CA LEU A 34 0.10 6.46 -7.12
C LEU A 34 1.39 5.84 -7.68
N GLY A 35 1.31 5.01 -8.73
CA GLY A 35 2.46 4.41 -9.38
C GLY A 35 2.91 5.17 -10.63
N SER A 36 4.22 5.28 -10.84
CA SER A 36 4.81 5.70 -12.11
C SER A 36 4.76 4.57 -13.15
N ALA A 37 5.08 4.87 -14.42
CA ALA A 37 5.28 3.84 -15.45
C ALA A 37 6.41 2.84 -15.11
N SER A 38 7.38 3.25 -14.28
CA SER A 38 8.45 2.39 -13.75
C SER A 38 8.10 1.76 -12.40
N MET A 39 6.82 1.78 -12.00
CA MET A 39 6.30 1.24 -10.74
C MET A 39 6.87 1.90 -9.47
N LEU A 40 7.38 3.12 -9.57
CA LEU A 40 7.82 3.90 -8.41
C LEU A 40 6.63 4.65 -7.81
N ASP A 41 6.53 4.68 -6.47
CA ASP A 41 5.47 5.39 -5.78
C ASP A 41 5.65 6.92 -5.88
N LEU A 42 4.54 7.60 -6.17
CA LEU A 42 4.47 9.02 -6.48
C LEU A 42 3.58 9.74 -5.48
N HIS A 43 4.18 10.72 -4.81
CA HIS A 43 3.52 11.62 -3.89
C HIS A 43 3.06 12.89 -4.63
N PRO A 44 1.78 13.28 -4.53
CA PRO A 44 1.31 14.57 -5.05
C PRO A 44 2.01 15.76 -4.40
N HIS A 45 2.77 16.52 -5.18
CA HIS A 45 3.50 17.69 -4.70
C HIS A 45 3.33 18.85 -5.71
N PRO A 46 2.31 19.71 -5.55
CA PRO A 46 1.96 20.74 -6.53
C PRO A 46 3.09 21.68 -6.94
N ASP A 47 4.00 21.97 -6.01
CA ASP A 47 5.13 22.88 -6.26
C ASP A 47 6.34 22.20 -6.91
N TRP A 48 6.29 20.88 -7.14
CA TRP A 48 7.38 20.12 -7.78
C TRP A 48 7.19 20.08 -9.30
N PRO A 49 8.26 20.12 -10.12
CA PRO A 49 8.15 19.93 -11.57
C PRO A 49 7.45 18.61 -11.92
N GLY A 50 6.29 18.69 -12.59
CA GLY A 50 5.46 17.54 -12.92
C GLY A 50 4.41 17.16 -11.86
N GLY A 51 4.30 17.93 -10.77
CA GLY A 51 3.25 17.80 -9.74
C GLY A 51 3.36 16.55 -8.87
N MET A 52 4.38 15.73 -9.07
CA MET A 52 4.58 14.44 -8.42
C MET A 52 6.07 14.25 -8.08
N ILE A 53 6.35 13.77 -6.88
CA ILE A 53 7.71 13.42 -6.44
C ILE A 53 7.77 11.96 -6.00
N PHE A 54 8.87 11.27 -6.31
CA PHE A 54 9.08 9.90 -5.86
C PHE A 54 9.22 9.83 -4.32
N GLN A 55 8.52 8.89 -3.69
CA GLN A 55 8.73 8.49 -2.29
C GLN A 55 8.74 6.97 -2.19
N ILE A 56 9.74 6.37 -1.55
CA ILE A 56 9.90 4.90 -1.54
C ILE A 56 8.99 4.19 -0.53
N ASP A 57 8.41 4.94 0.40
CA ASP A 57 7.61 4.41 1.51
C ASP A 57 6.32 3.72 1.03
N GLY A 58 5.65 4.25 0.00
CA GLY A 58 4.50 3.59 -0.63
C GLY A 58 4.86 2.23 -1.25
N ASN A 59 6.00 2.13 -1.94
CA ASN A 59 6.47 0.84 -2.49
C ASN A 59 6.73 -0.20 -1.39
N LEU A 60 7.49 0.16 -0.36
CA LEU A 60 7.85 -0.77 0.72
C LEU A 60 6.63 -1.15 1.56
N GLY A 61 5.76 -0.19 1.84
CA GLY A 61 4.51 -0.43 2.54
C GLY A 61 3.54 -1.29 1.73
N ALA A 62 3.50 -1.16 0.40
CA ALA A 62 2.68 -2.01 -0.47
C ALA A 62 3.09 -3.49 -0.35
N VAL A 63 4.40 -3.77 -0.36
CA VAL A 63 4.94 -5.13 -0.16
C VAL A 63 4.57 -5.66 1.22
N ALA A 64 4.75 -4.86 2.28
CA ALA A 64 4.39 -5.25 3.63
C ALA A 64 2.89 -5.56 3.76
N GLY A 65 2.02 -4.68 3.25
CA GLY A 65 0.58 -4.85 3.32
C GLY A 65 0.07 -6.04 2.50
N LEU A 66 0.67 -6.32 1.34
CA LEU A 66 0.36 -7.52 0.56
C LEU A 66 0.74 -8.81 1.32
N LEU A 67 1.91 -8.83 1.96
CA LEU A 67 2.33 -9.98 2.77
C LEU A 67 1.39 -10.19 3.97
N GLU A 68 0.99 -9.11 4.65
CA GLU A 68 0.03 -9.16 5.77
C GLU A 68 -1.35 -9.69 5.36
N ALA A 69 -1.74 -9.55 4.09
CA ALA A 69 -2.99 -10.12 3.57
C ALA A 69 -2.89 -11.62 3.27
N VAL A 70 -1.67 -12.17 3.18
CA VAL A 70 -1.41 -13.59 2.87
C VAL A 70 -0.98 -14.37 4.11
N VAL A 71 -0.22 -13.76 5.01
CA VAL A 71 0.29 -14.39 6.22
C VAL A 71 0.36 -13.38 7.36
N GLN A 72 -0.11 -13.81 8.54
CA GLN A 72 0.00 -13.05 9.79
C GLN A 72 0.65 -13.92 10.87
N SER A 73 1.55 -13.35 11.66
CA SER A 73 2.29 -14.08 12.70
C SER A 73 2.44 -13.28 14.01
N HIS A 74 1.50 -12.36 14.28
CA HIS A 74 1.61 -11.39 15.37
C HIS A 74 0.75 -11.71 16.61
N ASP A 75 -0.06 -12.78 16.60
CA ASP A 75 -1.00 -13.14 17.66
C ASP A 75 -0.80 -14.60 18.12
N ASP A 76 0.44 -14.93 18.52
CA ASP A 76 0.90 -16.25 19.01
C ASP A 76 0.62 -17.47 18.09
N ALA A 77 0.21 -17.22 16.85
CA ALA A 77 -0.02 -18.23 15.83
C ALA A 77 0.39 -17.71 14.45
N ILE A 78 0.69 -18.65 13.54
CA ILE A 78 0.83 -18.35 12.11
C ILE A 78 -0.54 -18.57 11.46
N SER A 79 -1.11 -17.50 10.92
CA SER A 79 -2.35 -17.52 10.15
C SER A 79 -2.03 -17.42 8.66
N LEU A 80 -2.46 -18.42 7.90
CA LEU A 80 -2.30 -18.49 6.44
C LEU A 80 -3.62 -18.09 5.78
N LEU A 81 -3.57 -17.16 4.84
CA LEU A 81 -4.74 -16.55 4.20
C LEU A 81 -5.75 -16.05 5.28
N PRO A 82 -5.29 -15.15 6.18
CA PRO A 82 -6.00 -14.73 7.39
C PRO A 82 -7.37 -14.09 7.14
#